data_AF-A0A2A5YJA2-F1
#
_entry.id   AF-A0A2A5YJA2-F1
#
_cell.length_a   1.000
_cell.length_b   1.000
_cell.length_c   1.000
_cell.angle_alpha   90.00
_cell.angle_beta   90.00
_cell.angle_gamma   90.00
#
_symmetry.space_group_name_H-M   'P 1'
#
loop_
_entity.id
_entity.type
_entity.pdbx_description
1 polymer ?
#
loop_
_entity_poly.entity_id
_entity_poly.type
_entity_poly.pdbx_seq_one_letter_code
_entity_poly.pdbx_strand_id
1 'polypeptide(L)'
;MKKANYSGMTLNERLFAAGILDEFEAAIDAKNRARVVELLGAVEIDNPHGIAHSLLGLGYQCWFCGDGIEQHGRQALAIGLSDLWSGQYDETPTQIIYAHFDCAQEHMEGSSTALEQDVLFPSASGS
;
A
#
# COMPACT_ATOMS: atom_id res chain seq x y z
N MET A 1 -21.37 7.70 24.34
CA MET A 1 -20.72 8.84 23.67
C MET A 1 -21.71 9.48 22.72
N LYS A 2 -21.88 10.82 22.75
CA LYS A 2 -22.69 11.51 21.74
C LYS A 2 -22.00 11.32 20.39
N LYS A 3 -22.71 10.74 19.42
CA LYS A 3 -22.23 10.68 18.04
C LYS A 3 -22.15 12.12 17.53
N ALA A 4 -20.94 12.61 17.27
CA ALA A 4 -20.76 13.96 16.74
C ALA A 4 -21.44 14.05 15.37
N ASN A 5 -22.20 15.11 15.12
CA ASN A 5 -22.78 15.35 13.81
C ASN A 5 -21.74 16.09 12.97
N TYR A 6 -21.18 15.41 11.97
CA TYR A 6 -20.13 15.93 11.09
C TYR A 6 -20.67 16.63 9.83
N SER A 7 -21.99 16.79 9.71
CA SER A 7 -22.62 17.43 8.56
C SER A 7 -22.15 18.88 8.40
N GLY A 8 -21.72 19.24 7.19
CA GLY A 8 -21.21 20.58 6.85
C GLY A 8 -19.77 20.88 7.30
N MET A 9 -19.10 19.94 7.99
CA MET A 9 -17.72 20.12 8.44
C MET A 9 -16.70 19.65 7.39
N THR A 10 -15.60 20.39 7.28
CA THR A 10 -14.36 20.00 6.59
C THR A 10 -13.65 18.86 7.32
N LEU A 11 -12.70 18.18 6.67
CA LEU A 11 -11.94 17.07 7.28
C LEU A 11 -11.27 17.48 8.59
N ASN A 12 -10.52 18.59 8.61
CA ASN A 12 -9.80 19.05 9.80
C ASN A 12 -10.75 19.39 10.95
N GLU A 13 -11.91 20.00 10.66
CA GLU A 13 -12.92 20.29 11.68
C GLU A 13 -13.50 19.01 12.30
N ARG A 14 -13.72 17.97 11.48
CA ARG A 14 -14.17 16.67 11.99
C ARG A 14 -13.12 15.99 12.85
N LEU A 15 -11.86 15.98 12.40
CA LEU A 15 -10.72 15.41 13.14
C LEU A 15 -10.53 16.13 14.49
N PHE A 16 -10.65 17.46 14.51
CA PHE A 16 -10.60 18.26 15.72
C PHE A 16 -11.80 17.99 16.65
N ALA A 17 -13.02 17.97 16.12
CA ALA A 17 -14.23 17.70 16.89
C ALA A 17 -14.24 16.28 17.49
N ALA A 18 -13.59 15.32 16.83
CA ALA A 18 -13.39 13.97 17.31
C ALA A 18 -12.21 13.83 18.31
N GLY A 19 -11.36 14.85 18.44
CA GLY A 19 -10.18 14.83 19.29
C GLY A 19 -9.05 13.93 18.78
N ILE A 20 -9.00 13.65 17.47
CA ILE A 20 -8.02 12.73 16.85
C ILE A 20 -7.08 13.42 15.85
N LEU A 21 -7.11 14.77 15.79
CA LEU A 21 -6.31 15.54 14.84
C LEU A 21 -4.80 15.27 15.01
N ASP A 22 -4.28 15.34 16.23
CA ASP A 22 -2.85 15.10 16.49
C ASP A 22 -2.43 13.67 16.12
N GLU A 23 -3.31 12.70 16.34
CA GLU A 23 -3.06 11.30 15.96
C GLU A 23 -3.04 11.11 14.44
N PHE A 24 -3.92 11.82 13.74
CA PHE A 24 -3.95 11.84 12.28
C PHE A 24 -2.67 12.45 11.70
N GLU A 25 -2.22 13.58 12.23
CA GLU A 25 -0.96 14.21 11.82
C GLU A 25 0.24 13.28 12.05
N ALA A 26 0.34 12.65 13.22
CA ALA A 26 1.37 11.67 13.50
C ALA A 26 1.34 10.47 12.52
N ALA A 27 0.14 9.99 12.15
CA ALA A 27 0.00 8.92 11.18
C ALA A 27 0.41 9.33 9.75
N ILE A 28 0.16 10.58 9.36
CA ILE A 28 0.61 11.16 8.09
C ILE A 28 2.14 11.26 8.06
N ASP A 29 2.75 11.75 9.13
CA ASP A 29 4.21 11.89 9.26
C ASP A 29 4.91 10.52 9.22
N ALA A 30 4.35 9.54 9.91
CA ALA A 30 4.84 8.16 9.92
C ALA A 30 4.54 7.39 8.63
N LYS A 31 3.82 7.98 7.66
CA LYS A 31 3.33 7.31 6.43
C LYS A 31 2.52 6.03 6.71
N ASN A 32 1.89 5.95 7.88
CA ASN A 32 1.10 4.79 8.29
C ASN A 32 -0.28 4.82 7.60
N ARG A 33 -0.34 4.28 6.38
CA ARG A 33 -1.55 4.26 5.55
C ARG A 33 -2.73 3.60 6.23
N ALA A 34 -2.53 2.45 6.86
CA ALA A 34 -3.59 1.72 7.55
C ALA A 34 -4.22 2.60 8.65
N ARG A 35 -3.39 3.24 9.48
CA ARG A 35 -3.88 4.14 10.54
C ARG A 35 -4.60 5.37 9.97
N VAL A 36 -4.10 5.95 8.89
CA VAL A 36 -4.77 7.07 8.22
C VAL A 36 -6.16 6.67 7.72
N VAL A 37 -6.32 5.48 7.13
CA VAL A 37 -7.63 4.97 6.68
C VAL A 37 -8.59 4.78 7.86
N GLU A 38 -8.13 4.18 8.95
CA GLU A 38 -8.94 3.99 10.17
C GLU A 38 -9.44 5.32 10.75
N LEU A 39 -8.54 6.31 10.86
CA LEU A 39 -8.85 7.62 11.40
C LEU A 39 -9.82 8.38 10.50
N LEU A 40 -9.69 8.30 9.17
CA LEU A 40 -10.66 8.86 8.22
C LEU A 40 -12.04 8.19 8.35
N GLY A 41 -12.08 6.87 8.59
CA GLY A 41 -13.32 6.16 8.86
C GLY A 41 -14.00 6.62 10.15
N ALA A 42 -13.24 6.91 11.20
CA ALA A 42 -13.75 7.40 12.48
C ALA A 42 -14.46 8.77 12.39
N VAL A 43 -14.15 9.55 11.35
CA VAL A 43 -14.79 10.85 11.06
C VAL A 43 -15.74 10.82 9.85
N GLU A 44 -16.27 9.64 9.54
CA GLU A 44 -17.32 9.42 8.53
C GLU A 44 -16.96 10.00 7.15
N ILE A 45 -15.72 9.78 6.70
CA ILE A 45 -15.30 10.07 5.33
C ILE A 45 -15.73 8.92 4.41
N ASP A 46 -16.44 9.23 3.32
CA ASP A 46 -17.05 8.23 2.44
C ASP A 46 -16.02 7.37 1.67
N ASN A 47 -14.85 7.94 1.34
CA ASN A 47 -13.77 7.24 0.64
C ASN A 47 -12.43 7.37 1.36
N PRO A 48 -12.25 6.71 2.52
CA PRO A 48 -11.06 6.87 3.34
C PRO A 48 -9.78 6.38 2.64
N HIS A 49 -9.88 5.31 1.84
CA HIS A 49 -8.74 4.79 1.06
C HIS A 49 -8.27 5.76 -0.03
N GLY A 50 -9.19 6.35 -0.80
CA GLY A 50 -8.84 7.31 -1.84
C GLY A 50 -8.26 8.61 -1.27
N ILE A 51 -8.79 9.10 -0.15
CA ILE A 51 -8.21 10.27 0.53
C ILE A 51 -6.83 9.96 1.11
N ALA A 52 -6.65 8.80 1.76
CA ALA A 52 -5.33 8.36 2.20
C ALA A 52 -4.34 8.20 1.04
N HIS A 53 -4.80 7.80 -0.14
CA HIS A 53 -4.00 7.76 -1.36
C HIS A 53 -3.54 9.16 -1.78
N SER A 54 -4.45 10.13 -1.85
CA SER A 54 -4.11 11.52 -2.20
C SER A 54 -3.17 12.18 -1.20
N LEU A 55 -3.31 11.88 0.09
CA LEU A 55 -2.50 12.48 1.15
C LEU A 55 -1.09 11.85 1.27
N LEU A 56 -0.98 10.54 1.06
CA LEU A 56 0.26 9.80 1.25
C LEU A 56 1.00 9.49 -0.06
N GLY A 57 0.38 9.74 -1.21
CA GLY A 57 0.93 9.43 -2.55
C GLY A 57 0.64 8.01 -3.03
N LEU A 58 1.13 7.71 -4.24
CA LEU A 58 1.12 6.39 -4.90
C LEU A 58 1.96 5.40 -4.08
N GLY A 59 1.40 4.91 -2.98
CA GLY A 59 1.89 3.68 -2.39
C GLY A 59 1.55 2.55 -3.36
N TYR A 60 2.57 1.84 -3.84
CA TYR A 60 2.35 0.52 -4.43
C TYR A 60 1.55 -0.32 -3.41
N GLN A 61 0.56 -1.09 -3.85
CA GLN A 61 -0.20 -1.97 -2.97
C GLN A 61 0.25 -3.40 -3.20
N CYS A 62 0.36 -4.17 -2.12
CA CYS A 62 0.62 -5.59 -2.20
C CYS A 62 -0.60 -6.29 -2.79
N TRP A 63 -0.37 -7.04 -3.87
CA TRP A 63 -1.41 -7.79 -4.57
C TRP A 63 -2.10 -8.84 -3.67
N PHE A 64 -1.37 -9.41 -2.71
CA PHE A 64 -1.88 -10.47 -1.84
C PHE A 64 -2.68 -9.93 -0.65
N CYS A 65 -2.13 -8.99 0.13
CA CYS A 65 -2.78 -8.50 1.35
C CYS A 65 -3.52 -7.17 1.19
N GLY A 66 -3.29 -6.42 0.10
CA GLY A 66 -3.89 -5.10 -0.15
C GLY A 66 -3.24 -3.93 0.59
N ASP A 67 -2.30 -4.21 1.51
CA ASP A 67 -1.59 -3.17 2.25
C ASP A 67 -0.57 -2.43 1.39
N GLY A 68 -0.21 -1.21 1.82
CA GLY A 68 0.80 -0.40 1.15
C GLY A 68 2.20 -1.04 1.23
N ILE A 69 2.93 -0.99 0.11
CA ILE A 69 4.34 -1.32 0.02
C ILE A 69 5.13 -0.03 0.23
N GLU A 70 5.93 0.00 1.28
CA GLU A 70 6.76 1.14 1.63
C GLU A 70 7.96 1.26 0.68
N GLN A 71 8.25 2.47 0.23
CA GLN A 71 9.34 2.76 -0.72
C GLN A 71 10.72 2.32 -0.24
N HIS A 72 10.93 2.20 1.08
CA HIS A 72 12.20 1.81 1.70
C HIS A 72 12.14 0.43 2.37
N GLY A 73 11.00 -0.26 2.28
CA GLY A 73 10.86 -1.61 2.82
C GLY A 73 11.70 -2.58 2.00
N ARG A 74 12.64 -3.28 2.64
CA ARG A 74 13.52 -4.29 1.99
C ARG A 74 12.77 -5.55 1.53
N GLN A 75 11.43 -5.50 1.46
CA GLN A 75 10.54 -6.61 1.20
C GLN A 75 9.57 -6.29 0.05
N ALA A 76 9.84 -5.31 -0.81
CA ALA A 76 9.03 -5.08 -2.01
C ALA A 76 9.49 -6.01 -3.15
N LEU A 77 8.56 -6.75 -3.74
CA LEU A 77 8.77 -7.56 -4.94
C LEU A 77 7.94 -7.00 -6.10
N ALA A 78 8.52 -7.05 -7.30
CA ALA A 78 7.79 -6.96 -8.55
C ALA A 78 7.70 -8.36 -9.18
N ILE A 79 6.49 -8.81 -9.49
CA ILE A 79 6.23 -10.11 -10.11
C ILE A 79 5.70 -9.87 -11.53
N GLY A 80 6.42 -10.38 -12.52
CA GLY A 80 6.01 -10.34 -13.92
C GLY A 80 5.13 -11.55 -14.26
N LEU A 81 3.96 -11.29 -14.82
CA LEU A 81 3.07 -12.29 -15.40
C LEU A 81 3.16 -12.17 -16.92
N SER A 82 3.51 -13.27 -17.58
CA SER A 82 3.67 -13.34 -19.04
C SER A 82 2.71 -14.35 -19.64
N ASP A 83 2.53 -14.28 -20.97
CA ASP A 83 1.69 -15.20 -21.73
C ASP A 83 0.25 -15.29 -21.21
N LEU A 84 -0.29 -14.13 -20.79
CA LEU A 84 -1.59 -14.05 -20.12
C LEU A 84 -2.77 -14.52 -20.99
N TRP A 85 -2.64 -14.43 -22.32
CA TRP A 85 -3.67 -14.83 -23.27
C TRP A 85 -3.16 -15.93 -24.20
N SER A 86 -4.01 -16.93 -24.46
CA SER A 86 -3.76 -17.93 -25.50
C SER A 86 -4.15 -17.40 -26.88
N GLY A 87 -3.19 -17.27 -27.80
CA GLY A 87 -3.45 -16.84 -29.18
C GLY A 87 -2.20 -16.35 -29.91
N GLN A 88 -2.31 -16.11 -31.22
CA GLN A 88 -1.27 -15.41 -31.98
C GLN A 88 -1.47 -13.90 -31.81
N TYR A 89 -0.61 -13.31 -31.00
CA TYR A 89 -0.52 -11.86 -30.80
C TYR A 89 0.87 -11.40 -31.26
N ASP A 90 0.95 -10.21 -31.84
CA ASP A 90 2.24 -9.62 -32.27
C ASP A 90 3.14 -9.30 -31.06
N GLU A 91 2.53 -9.07 -29.90
CA GLU A 91 3.22 -8.89 -28.62
C GLU A 91 2.43 -9.64 -27.54
N THR A 92 3.08 -10.54 -26.79
CA THR A 92 2.39 -11.31 -25.75
C THR A 92 2.05 -10.40 -24.57
N PRO A 93 0.78 -10.37 -24.12
CA PRO A 93 0.37 -9.50 -23.02
C PRO A 93 1.09 -9.89 -21.74
N THR A 94 1.72 -8.89 -21.13
CA THR A 94 2.39 -9.02 -19.83
C THR A 94 1.78 -8.05 -18.82
N GLN A 95 1.85 -8.41 -17.54
CA GLN A 95 1.43 -7.56 -16.43
C GLN A 95 2.48 -7.62 -15.32
N ILE A 96 2.77 -6.48 -14.70
CA ILE A 96 3.58 -6.43 -13.48
C ILE A 96 2.66 -6.16 -12.30
N ILE A 97 2.75 -7.00 -11.27
CA ILE A 97 2.12 -6.79 -9.97
C ILE A 97 3.18 -6.57 -8.90
N TYR A 98 2.83 -5.88 -7.81
CA TYR A 98 3.73 -5.63 -6.70
C TYR A 98 3.23 -6.36 -5.45
N ALA A 99 4.13 -6.89 -4.63
CA ALA A 99 3.80 -7.62 -3.41
C ALA A 99 4.83 -7.38 -2.30
N HIS A 100 4.43 -7.58 -1.05
CA HIS A 100 5.39 -7.85 0.02
C HIS A 100 6.02 -9.22 -0.20
N PHE A 101 7.32 -9.35 0.11
CA PHE A 101 8.09 -10.57 -0.03
C PHE A 101 7.45 -11.71 0.76
N ASP A 102 7.12 -11.47 2.03
CA ASP A 102 6.56 -12.48 2.92
C ASP A 102 5.19 -12.98 2.41
N CYS A 103 4.35 -12.09 1.91
CA CYS A 103 3.07 -12.49 1.29
C CYS A 103 3.28 -13.29 0.00
N ALA A 104 4.23 -12.87 -0.85
CA ALA A 104 4.55 -13.63 -2.06
C ALA A 104 5.09 -15.02 -1.72
N GLN A 105 5.97 -15.12 -0.72
CA GLN A 105 6.51 -16.38 -0.25
C GLN A 105 5.40 -17.32 0.22
N GLU A 106 4.54 -16.87 1.13
CA GLU A 106 3.42 -17.67 1.66
C GLU A 106 2.48 -18.17 0.55
N HIS A 107 2.13 -17.30 -0.40
CA HIS A 107 1.16 -17.63 -1.44
C HIS A 107 1.74 -18.36 -2.65
N MET A 108 3.05 -18.30 -2.89
CA MET A 108 3.70 -18.88 -4.08
C MET A 108 4.54 -20.14 -3.79
N GLU A 109 4.92 -20.40 -2.52
CA GLU A 109 5.74 -21.57 -2.14
C GLU A 109 5.11 -22.93 -2.53
N GLY A 110 3.79 -23.00 -2.70
CA GLY A 110 3.09 -24.25 -3.05
C GLY A 110 3.22 -24.70 -4.51
N SER A 111 3.76 -23.88 -5.42
CA SER A 111 3.64 -24.09 -6.87
C SER A 111 4.91 -24.61 -7.58
N SER A 112 5.87 -25.19 -6.85
CA SER A 112 7.17 -25.74 -7.31
C SER A 112 8.39 -24.80 -7.36
N THR A 113 8.33 -23.62 -6.72
CA THR A 113 9.42 -22.64 -6.79
C THR A 113 9.77 -22.09 -5.40
N ALA A 114 11.02 -22.27 -4.96
CA ALA A 114 11.57 -21.51 -3.85
C ALA A 114 11.90 -20.09 -4.34
N LEU A 115 11.36 -19.07 -3.67
CA LEU A 115 11.66 -17.67 -3.98
C LEU A 115 12.90 -17.24 -3.18
N GLU A 116 14.03 -17.03 -3.88
CA GLU A 116 15.24 -16.48 -3.25
C GLU A 116 15.31 -14.96 -3.48
N GLN A 117 15.58 -14.21 -2.41
CA GLN A 117 15.77 -12.77 -2.48
C GLN A 117 17.19 -12.44 -2.95
N ASP A 118 17.35 -12.05 -4.22
CA ASP A 118 18.65 -11.62 -4.72
C ASP A 118 18.88 -10.14 -4.38
N VAL A 119 19.56 -9.88 -3.26
CA VAL A 119 19.90 -8.52 -2.84
C VAL A 119 21.16 -8.09 -3.58
N LEU A 120 21.00 -7.37 -4.69
CA LEU A 120 22.11 -6.72 -5.38
C LEU A 120 22.68 -5.60 -4.50
N PHE A 121 23.73 -5.91 -3.74
CA PHE A 121 24.55 -4.86 -3.13
C PHE A 121 25.32 -4.16 -4.25
N PRO A 122 25.26 -2.81 -4.36
CA PRO A 122 26.16 -2.11 -5.25
C PRO A 122 27.59 -2.41 -4.79
N SER A 123 28.35 -3.08 -5.65
CA SER A 123 29.75 -3.41 -5.43
C SER A 123 30.47 -2.12 -5.02
N ALA A 124 31.02 -2.11 -3.80
CA ALA A 124 31.86 -1.02 -3.32
C ALA A 124 32.97 -0.82 -4.36
N SER A 125 32.89 0.28 -5.10
CA SER A 125 33.94 0.70 -6.00
C SER A 125 35.15 1.04 -5.14
N GLY A 126 36.11 0.12 -5.11
CA GLY A 126 37.39 0.34 -4.48
C GLY A 126 38.07 1.57 -5.08
N SER A 127 38.61 2.40 -4.20
CA SER A 127 39.69 3.35 -4.50
C SER A 127 40.55 3.47 -3.26
#